data_AF-A0AAV6X949-F1
#
_entry.id   AF-A0AAV6X949-F1
#
_cell.length_a   1.000
_cell.length_b   1.000
_cell.length_c   1.000
_cell.angle_alpha   90.00
_cell.angle_beta   90.00
_cell.angle_gamma   90.00
#
_symmetry.space_group_name_H-M   'P 1'
#
loop_
_entity.id
_entity.type
_entity.pdbx_description
1 polymer ?
#
loop_
_entity_poly.entity_id
_entity_poly.type
_entity_poly.pdbx_seq_one_letter_code
_entity_poly.pdbx_strand_id
1 'polypeptide(L)'
;MIRVAAKASRAMKNGPGPSFPLLKPPLPPPPKAAAAPIVRHFSTNNSTFTANPVAVEMIKGSHEAAIERLGKIQDLSLPSIALKVAASEALVGIYLECYREDAASVVADLALQVLGAIRLEIRDGGGFEVLEARVKALKGLIELICGNLDSAQSLFEGVQAERFFIGNAALSYGEFLHGMRRFSTAKELYQKIIQETSEVKDFRDPNNLGACNMIPEEVSVAAACALGQLEAHMGNFNDAEEVLTAALKKMEERFGPHHPKVGVILTCIALMYRLKARMERSSSLLIEEGLFRRAIELLKAPPLEADGACENFQRKDIIALARVASFTYIYVLKLVNGCEGGYAETLCVQQSRKAEGERLKQWAERGWGNHWMSLGEALELSESSPRVPVIDTRICRAV
;
A
#
# COMPACT_ATOMS: atom_id res chain seq x y z
N MET A 1 4.18 12.03 -18.92
CA MET A 1 2.92 12.49 -19.54
C MET A 1 2.56 11.90 -20.92
N ILE A 2 3.39 11.85 -21.98
CA ILE A 2 2.90 11.45 -23.33
C ILE A 2 3.13 9.97 -23.76
N ARG A 3 4.07 9.23 -23.15
CA ARG A 3 4.41 7.85 -23.62
C ARG A 3 3.49 6.73 -23.10
N VAL A 4 2.76 6.93 -22.00
CA VAL A 4 1.84 5.92 -21.43
C VAL A 4 0.45 6.03 -22.07
N ALA A 5 -0.05 7.25 -22.30
CA ALA A 5 -1.32 7.50 -22.99
C ALA A 5 -1.30 7.08 -24.48
N ALA A 6 -0.16 7.21 -25.16
CA ALA A 6 -0.04 6.87 -26.58
C ALA A 6 -0.10 5.36 -26.87
N LYS A 7 0.20 4.50 -25.89
CA LYS A 7 0.22 3.04 -26.07
C LYS A 7 -1.17 2.41 -25.89
N ALA A 8 -2.03 3.02 -25.08
CA ALA A 8 -3.41 2.58 -24.88
C ALA A 8 -4.35 3.04 -26.03
N SER A 9 -4.11 4.23 -26.61
CA SER A 9 -4.98 4.80 -27.65
C SER A 9 -4.89 4.09 -29.01
N ARG A 10 -3.76 3.44 -29.33
CA ARG A 10 -3.57 2.75 -30.64
C ARG A 10 -4.29 1.41 -30.76
N ALA A 11 -4.80 0.83 -29.67
CA ALA A 11 -5.46 -0.48 -29.71
C ALA A 11 -6.96 -0.43 -30.10
N MET A 12 -7.56 0.77 -30.19
CA MET A 12 -9.03 0.91 -30.29
C MET A 12 -9.57 1.41 -31.64
N LYS A 13 -8.75 1.64 -32.67
CA LYS A 13 -9.20 2.43 -33.84
C LYS A 13 -9.44 1.76 -35.18
N ASN A 14 -9.14 0.49 -35.45
CA ASN A 14 -9.33 -0.03 -36.82
C ASN A 14 -9.90 -1.45 -36.92
N GLY A 15 -11.12 -1.54 -37.48
CA GLY A 15 -11.70 -2.64 -38.27
C GLY A 15 -13.11 -2.26 -38.74
N PRO A 16 -13.61 -2.64 -39.95
CA PRO A 16 -13.18 -3.78 -40.78
C PRO A 16 -12.94 -3.51 -42.31
N GLY A 17 -12.09 -4.36 -42.93
CA GLY A 17 -12.03 -4.80 -44.36
C GLY A 17 -11.73 -3.78 -45.49
N PRO A 18 -10.93 -4.11 -46.55
CA PRO A 18 -10.87 -5.42 -47.22
C PRO A 18 -9.45 -6.01 -47.42
N SER A 19 -9.45 -7.25 -47.92
CA SER A 19 -8.38 -8.25 -48.08
C SER A 19 -7.20 -7.88 -48.99
N PHE A 20 -5.96 -8.10 -48.50
CA PHE A 20 -4.72 -8.34 -49.27
C PHE A 20 -3.73 -9.18 -48.40
N PRO A 21 -2.74 -9.87 -48.99
CA PRO A 21 -2.32 -11.23 -48.62
C PRO A 21 -1.48 -11.31 -47.33
N LEU A 22 -1.63 -12.45 -46.64
CA LEU A 22 -0.99 -12.82 -45.38
C LEU A 22 0.55 -12.82 -45.47
N LEU A 23 1.18 -11.71 -45.12
CA LEU A 23 2.56 -11.73 -44.63
C LEU A 23 2.51 -12.11 -43.15
N LYS A 24 2.96 -13.32 -42.82
CA LYS A 24 3.09 -13.76 -41.42
C LYS A 24 3.96 -12.72 -40.66
N PRO A 25 3.49 -12.13 -39.56
CA PRO A 25 4.34 -11.30 -38.72
C PRO A 25 5.48 -12.16 -38.15
N PRO A 26 6.71 -11.62 -38.04
CA PRO A 26 7.82 -12.35 -37.47
C PRO A 26 7.49 -12.76 -36.04
N LEU A 27 7.79 -14.02 -35.70
CA LEU A 27 7.65 -14.57 -34.35
C LEU A 27 8.24 -13.59 -33.33
N PRO A 28 7.54 -13.30 -32.21
CA PRO A 28 8.12 -12.51 -31.15
C PRO A 28 9.42 -13.18 -30.69
N PRO A 29 10.46 -12.41 -30.38
CA PRO A 29 11.68 -12.98 -29.83
C PRO A 29 11.31 -13.77 -28.56
N PRO A 30 11.94 -14.92 -28.32
CA PRO A 30 11.67 -15.71 -27.12
C PRO A 30 11.79 -14.81 -25.89
N PRO A 31 10.93 -15.00 -24.86
CA PRO A 31 10.92 -14.15 -23.69
C PRO A 31 12.36 -14.08 -23.16
N LYS A 32 12.92 -12.86 -23.12
CA LYS A 32 14.15 -12.62 -22.36
C LYS A 32 13.87 -13.16 -20.97
N ALA A 33 14.69 -14.13 -20.55
CA ALA A 33 14.60 -14.77 -19.24
C ALA A 33 14.28 -13.68 -18.20
N ALA A 34 13.21 -13.89 -17.43
CA ALA A 34 12.84 -12.99 -16.36
C ALA A 34 14.10 -12.69 -15.56
N ALA A 35 14.52 -11.43 -15.54
CA ALA A 35 15.59 -11.01 -14.66
C ALA A 35 15.18 -11.47 -13.26
N ALA A 36 15.98 -12.34 -12.65
CA ALA A 36 15.73 -12.79 -11.29
C ALA A 36 15.46 -11.55 -10.42
N PRO A 37 14.50 -11.62 -9.48
CA PRO A 37 14.25 -10.50 -8.57
C PRO A 37 15.61 -10.04 -8.01
N ILE A 38 15.90 -8.75 -8.09
CA ILE A 38 17.15 -8.18 -7.58
C ILE A 38 17.07 -8.26 -6.05
N VAL A 39 17.41 -9.43 -5.52
CA VAL A 39 17.62 -9.66 -4.09
C VAL A 39 18.96 -9.02 -3.79
N ARG A 40 18.97 -7.73 -3.41
CA ARG A 40 20.18 -7.12 -2.87
C ARG A 40 20.44 -7.66 -1.47
N HIS A 41 21.62 -8.22 -1.35
CA HIS A 41 22.20 -8.91 -0.22
C HIS A 41 22.70 -7.92 0.85
N PHE A 42 22.53 -8.26 2.13
CA PHE A 42 23.19 -7.54 3.23
C PHE A 42 24.51 -8.23 3.58
N SER A 43 25.57 -7.43 3.70
CA SER A 43 26.94 -7.86 3.97
C SER A 43 27.19 -7.95 5.47
N THR A 44 27.60 -9.12 5.95
CA THR A 44 28.34 -9.25 7.21
C THR A 44 29.69 -9.86 6.87
N ASN A 45 30.67 -8.98 6.64
CA ASN A 45 32.06 -9.25 6.27
C ASN A 45 32.29 -9.65 4.79
N ASN A 46 33.37 -9.09 4.24
CA ASN A 46 33.81 -9.24 2.85
C ASN A 46 33.65 -10.67 2.33
N SER A 47 32.99 -10.78 1.18
CA SER A 47 33.02 -11.89 0.19
C SER A 47 32.00 -13.04 0.23
N THR A 48 30.97 -13.05 1.10
CA THR A 48 29.83 -13.97 0.91
C THR A 48 28.47 -13.30 1.07
N PHE A 49 27.62 -13.44 0.06
CA PHE A 49 26.32 -12.79 -0.07
C PHE A 49 25.20 -13.69 0.48
N THR A 50 24.58 -13.35 1.62
CA THR A 50 23.38 -14.06 2.10
C THR A 50 22.17 -13.11 2.13
N ALA A 51 21.07 -13.55 1.52
CA ALA A 51 19.83 -12.78 1.50
C ALA A 51 19.11 -12.92 2.85
N ASN A 52 18.45 -11.85 3.32
CA ASN A 52 17.61 -11.95 4.52
C ASN A 52 16.53 -13.03 4.26
N PRO A 53 16.56 -14.17 4.95
CA PRO A 53 15.69 -15.29 4.66
C PRO A 53 14.22 -14.93 4.88
N VAL A 54 13.90 -14.04 5.82
CA VAL A 54 12.53 -13.54 6.04
C VAL A 54 12.09 -12.68 4.86
N ALA A 55 12.92 -11.75 4.39
CA ALA A 55 12.60 -10.93 3.22
C ALA A 55 12.41 -11.78 1.95
N VAL A 56 13.25 -12.81 1.76
CA VAL A 56 13.13 -13.75 0.63
C VAL A 56 11.82 -14.54 0.70
N GLU A 57 11.39 -14.95 1.88
CA GLU A 57 10.18 -15.76 2.07
C GLU A 57 8.90 -14.94 1.93
N MET A 58 8.93 -13.68 2.38
CA MET A 58 7.87 -12.73 2.07
C MET A 58 7.78 -12.39 0.59
N ILE A 59 8.92 -12.22 -0.10
CA ILE A 59 8.95 -12.04 -1.56
C ILE A 59 8.38 -13.29 -2.27
N LYS A 60 8.58 -14.48 -1.70
CA LYS A 60 8.00 -15.74 -2.20
C LYS A 60 6.53 -15.96 -1.80
N GLY A 61 5.96 -15.12 -0.95
CA GLY A 61 4.57 -15.22 -0.48
C GLY A 61 4.31 -16.35 0.51
N SER A 62 5.34 -16.83 1.22
CA SER A 62 5.23 -17.86 2.25
C SER A 62 5.12 -17.22 3.64
N HIS A 63 3.99 -16.55 3.91
CA HIS A 63 3.76 -15.81 5.16
C HIS A 63 3.88 -16.70 6.41
N GLU A 64 3.37 -17.94 6.38
CA GLU A 64 3.49 -18.90 7.49
C GLU A 64 4.94 -19.25 7.83
N ALA A 65 5.77 -19.51 6.81
CA ALA A 65 7.18 -19.82 7.02
C ALA A 65 8.00 -18.59 7.47
N ALA A 66 7.53 -17.37 7.16
CA ALA A 66 8.10 -16.14 7.68
C ALA A 66 7.72 -15.92 9.15
N ILE A 67 6.44 -16.14 9.50
CA ILE A 67 5.93 -16.06 10.88
C ILE A 67 6.69 -17.04 11.78
N GLU A 68 6.83 -18.30 11.37
CA GLU A 68 7.53 -19.32 12.16
C GLU A 68 8.99 -18.92 12.44
N ARG A 69 9.70 -18.42 11.42
CA ARG A 69 11.10 -18.00 11.57
C ARG A 69 11.25 -16.78 12.46
N LEU A 70 10.35 -15.80 12.34
CA LEU A 70 10.36 -14.61 13.19
C LEU A 70 10.00 -14.94 14.65
N GLY A 71 9.05 -15.86 14.87
CA GLY A 71 8.72 -16.38 16.20
C GLY A 71 9.93 -17.00 16.89
N LYS A 72 10.70 -17.83 16.16
CA LYS A 72 11.95 -18.38 16.69
C LYS A 72 12.95 -17.32 17.15
N ILE A 73 13.02 -16.16 16.48
CA ILE A 73 13.90 -15.05 16.89
C ILE A 73 13.46 -14.44 18.22
N GLN A 74 12.15 -14.38 18.48
CA GLN A 74 11.61 -13.89 19.76
C GLN A 74 11.98 -14.81 20.94
N ASP A 75 12.02 -16.12 20.69
CA ASP A 75 12.31 -17.17 21.67
C ASP A 75 13.80 -17.34 22.00
N LEU A 76 14.70 -16.78 21.18
CA LEU A 76 16.14 -16.86 21.46
C LEU A 76 16.46 -16.19 22.80
N SER A 77 17.35 -16.82 23.58
CA SER A 77 17.77 -16.34 24.91
C SER A 77 18.73 -15.15 24.85
N LEU A 78 19.47 -14.97 23.75
CA LEU A 78 20.54 -13.98 23.60
C LEU A 78 20.39 -12.92 22.47
N PRO A 79 19.25 -12.72 21.79
CA PRO A 79 19.15 -11.68 20.78
C PRO A 79 19.09 -10.31 21.47
N SER A 80 19.67 -9.30 20.83
CA SER A 80 19.55 -7.92 21.32
C SER A 80 18.08 -7.49 21.35
N ILE A 81 17.72 -6.60 22.28
CA ILE A 81 16.35 -6.07 22.42
C ILE A 81 15.90 -5.42 21.11
N ALA A 82 16.80 -4.69 20.44
CA ALA A 82 16.57 -4.12 19.12
C ALA A 82 16.18 -5.18 18.07
N LEU A 83 16.81 -6.36 18.10
CA LEU A 83 16.46 -7.46 17.20
C LEU A 83 15.09 -8.07 17.53
N LYS A 84 14.73 -8.17 18.81
CA LYS A 84 13.38 -8.61 19.23
C LYS A 84 12.30 -7.63 18.78
N VAL A 85 12.54 -6.32 18.97
CA VAL A 85 11.63 -5.26 18.49
C VAL A 85 11.48 -5.33 16.97
N ALA A 86 12.58 -5.48 16.24
CA ALA A 86 12.53 -5.62 14.80
C ALA A 86 11.75 -6.88 14.36
N ALA A 87 11.92 -8.01 15.04
CA ALA A 87 11.15 -9.21 14.75
C ALA A 87 9.65 -9.00 15.03
N SER A 88 9.29 -8.32 16.12
CA SER A 88 7.91 -8.00 16.47
C SER A 88 7.23 -7.10 15.44
N GLU A 89 7.91 -6.05 14.97
CA GLU A 89 7.36 -5.18 13.92
C GLU A 89 7.15 -5.92 12.60
N ALA A 90 8.08 -6.80 12.21
CA ALA A 90 7.94 -7.63 11.02
C ALA A 90 6.74 -8.59 11.14
N LEU A 91 6.58 -9.24 12.29
CA LEU A 91 5.44 -10.11 12.58
C LEU A 91 4.12 -9.35 12.53
N VAL A 92 4.05 -8.19 13.16
CA VAL A 92 2.85 -7.34 13.12
C VAL A 92 2.54 -6.93 11.69
N GLY A 93 3.53 -6.49 10.91
CA GLY A 93 3.31 -6.15 9.49
C GLY A 93 2.69 -7.31 8.70
N ILE A 94 3.22 -8.52 8.86
CA ILE A 94 2.68 -9.74 8.24
C ILE A 94 1.25 -10.02 8.73
N TYR A 95 0.98 -9.94 10.02
CA TYR A 95 -0.36 -10.18 10.55
C TYR A 95 -1.38 -9.15 10.04
N LEU A 96 -1.00 -7.89 9.94
CA LEU A 96 -1.84 -6.83 9.40
C LEU A 96 -2.12 -7.03 7.90
N GLU A 97 -1.12 -7.44 7.10
CA GLU A 97 -1.31 -7.85 5.69
C GLU A 97 -2.32 -9.02 5.56
N CYS A 98 -2.39 -9.88 6.57
CA CYS A 98 -3.26 -11.06 6.61
C CYS A 98 -4.58 -10.83 7.35
N TYR A 99 -4.91 -9.59 7.74
CA TYR A 99 -6.14 -9.27 8.50
C TYR A 99 -6.27 -10.07 9.81
N ARG A 100 -5.16 -10.18 10.56
CA ARG A 100 -5.08 -10.83 11.88
C ARG A 100 -4.71 -9.80 12.95
N GLU A 101 -5.55 -8.80 13.14
CA GLU A 101 -5.35 -7.69 14.07
C GLU A 101 -5.15 -8.17 15.52
N ASP A 102 -5.90 -9.19 15.95
CA ASP A 102 -5.75 -9.78 17.29
C ASP A 102 -4.34 -10.34 17.52
N ALA A 103 -3.81 -11.07 16.53
CA ALA A 103 -2.46 -11.64 16.61
C ALA A 103 -1.39 -10.55 16.58
N ALA A 104 -1.59 -9.51 15.75
CA ALA A 104 -0.72 -8.34 15.74
C ALA A 104 -0.70 -7.62 17.09
N SER A 105 -1.88 -7.45 17.70
CA SER A 105 -2.08 -6.82 19.00
C SER A 105 -1.33 -7.56 20.11
N VAL A 106 -1.44 -8.90 20.17
CA VAL A 106 -0.72 -9.75 21.13
C VAL A 106 0.80 -9.60 20.99
N VAL A 107 1.33 -9.58 19.77
CA VAL A 107 2.78 -9.40 19.55
C VAL A 107 3.25 -8.02 20.01
N ALA A 108 2.48 -6.97 19.72
CA ALA A 108 2.82 -5.62 20.15
C ALA A 108 2.78 -5.49 21.68
N ASP A 109 1.77 -6.08 22.34
CA ASP A 109 1.65 -6.05 23.80
C ASP A 109 2.78 -6.80 24.48
N LEU A 110 3.15 -7.98 23.97
CA LEU A 110 4.30 -8.73 24.47
C LEU A 110 5.60 -7.93 24.32
N ALA A 111 5.79 -7.23 23.19
CA ALA A 111 6.96 -6.38 22.98
C ALA A 111 7.01 -5.21 23.97
N LEU A 112 5.87 -4.56 24.26
CA LEU A 112 5.78 -3.52 25.28
C LEU A 112 6.09 -4.06 26.68
N GLN A 113 5.58 -5.25 27.03
CA GLN A 113 5.86 -5.89 28.32
C GLN A 113 7.34 -6.21 28.49
N VAL A 114 7.98 -6.80 27.47
CA VAL A 114 9.42 -7.10 27.49
C VAL A 114 10.25 -5.83 27.67
N LEU A 115 9.91 -4.77 26.93
CA LEU A 115 10.57 -3.47 27.11
C LEU A 115 10.36 -2.95 28.54
N GLY A 116 9.13 -2.95 29.05
CA GLY A 116 8.81 -2.49 30.40
C GLY A 116 9.57 -3.22 31.50
N ALA A 117 9.70 -4.55 31.40
CA ALA A 117 10.47 -5.36 32.35
C ALA A 117 11.95 -4.96 32.36
N ILE A 118 12.55 -4.78 31.19
CA ILE A 118 13.97 -4.43 31.06
C ILE A 118 14.24 -2.99 31.52
N ARG A 119 13.29 -2.07 31.33
CA ARG A 119 13.38 -0.69 31.84
C ARG A 119 13.53 -0.64 33.36
N LEU A 120 12.91 -1.57 34.07
CA LEU A 120 13.03 -1.67 35.53
C LEU A 120 14.39 -2.19 35.98
N GLU A 121 15.10 -2.92 35.11
CA GLU A 121 16.44 -3.47 35.38
C GLU A 121 17.57 -2.52 34.99
N ILE A 122 17.42 -1.77 33.89
CA ILE A 122 18.45 -0.87 33.35
C ILE A 122 18.03 0.58 33.59
N ARG A 123 18.65 1.21 34.59
CA ARG A 123 18.40 2.61 34.94
C ARG A 123 19.02 3.55 33.89
N ASP A 124 18.25 3.82 32.86
CA ASP A 124 18.40 4.91 31.89
C ASP A 124 19.61 4.80 30.93
N GLY A 125 19.36 4.27 29.73
CA GLY A 125 20.32 4.16 28.63
C GLY A 125 19.71 4.66 27.32
N GLY A 126 20.38 5.59 26.63
CA GLY A 126 19.87 6.43 25.53
C GLY A 126 19.48 5.77 24.20
N GLY A 127 19.15 4.48 24.17
CA GLY A 127 18.58 3.79 23.00
C GLY A 127 17.23 3.12 23.27
N PHE A 128 16.86 2.96 24.55
CA PHE A 128 15.63 2.27 24.94
C PHE A 128 14.37 3.06 24.56
N GLU A 129 14.41 4.39 24.68
CA GLU A 129 13.30 5.28 24.35
C GLU A 129 12.92 5.21 22.85
N VAL A 130 13.91 5.02 21.97
CA VAL A 130 13.68 4.79 20.53
C VAL A 130 12.93 3.49 20.27
N LEU A 131 13.31 2.42 20.97
CA LEU A 131 12.67 1.11 20.83
C LEU A 131 11.24 1.13 21.41
N GLU A 132 11.03 1.80 22.54
CA GLU A 132 9.70 2.00 23.11
C GLU A 132 8.80 2.81 22.18
N ALA A 133 9.32 3.91 21.61
CA ALA A 133 8.62 4.74 20.63
C ALA A 133 8.13 3.93 19.42
N ARG A 134 8.99 3.05 18.91
CA ARG A 134 8.70 2.17 17.78
C ARG A 134 7.57 1.18 18.06
N VAL A 135 7.63 0.48 19.19
CA VAL A 135 6.58 -0.48 19.56
C VAL A 135 5.26 0.24 19.88
N LYS A 136 5.30 1.42 20.50
CA LYS A 136 4.09 2.25 20.71
C LYS A 136 3.48 2.70 19.39
N ALA A 137 4.28 3.14 18.41
CA ALA A 137 3.78 3.51 17.09
C ALA A 137 3.18 2.31 16.34
N LEU A 138 3.78 1.12 16.49
CA LEU A 138 3.25 -0.13 15.96
C LEU A 138 1.88 -0.46 16.56
N LYS A 139 1.75 -0.38 17.89
CA LYS A 139 0.47 -0.56 18.59
C LYS A 139 -0.54 0.51 18.17
N GLY A 140 -0.11 1.77 18.02
CA GLY A 140 -0.95 2.86 17.55
C GLY A 140 -1.52 2.61 16.15
N LEU A 141 -0.72 2.05 15.23
CA LEU A 141 -1.19 1.63 13.91
C LEU A 141 -2.23 0.50 13.99
N ILE A 142 -2.02 -0.49 14.87
CA ILE A 142 -2.99 -1.59 15.08
C ILE A 142 -4.32 -1.02 15.59
N GLU A 143 -4.28 -0.16 16.62
CA GLU A 143 -5.47 0.48 17.17
C GLU A 143 -6.18 1.35 16.13
N LEU A 144 -5.43 2.06 15.28
CA LEU A 144 -5.98 2.84 14.18
C LEU A 144 -6.73 1.95 13.18
N ILE A 145 -6.13 0.83 12.76
CA ILE A 145 -6.79 -0.14 11.86
C ILE A 145 -8.06 -0.69 12.50
N CYS A 146 -8.03 -1.01 13.80
CA CYS A 146 -9.19 -1.47 14.56
C CYS A 146 -10.26 -0.39 14.80
N GLY A 147 -9.97 0.87 14.46
CA GLY A 147 -10.87 2.01 14.66
C GLY A 147 -10.88 2.60 16.06
N ASN A 148 -9.95 2.20 16.93
CA ASN A 148 -9.79 2.68 18.30
C ASN A 148 -8.96 3.97 18.34
N LEU A 149 -9.55 5.06 17.88
CA LEU A 149 -8.83 6.33 17.65
C LEU A 149 -8.25 6.97 18.92
N ASP A 150 -8.98 6.93 20.04
CA ASP A 150 -8.51 7.51 21.31
C ASP A 150 -7.27 6.75 21.82
N SER A 151 -7.30 5.41 21.71
CA SER A 151 -6.17 4.54 22.03
C SER A 151 -4.98 4.83 21.12
N ALA A 152 -5.21 4.90 19.81
CA ALA A 152 -4.17 5.22 18.83
C ALA A 152 -3.53 6.58 19.11
N GLN A 153 -4.35 7.61 19.37
CA GLN A 153 -3.87 8.95 19.70
C GLN A 153 -3.02 8.95 20.97
N SER A 154 -3.48 8.30 22.05
CA SER A 154 -2.72 8.21 23.30
C SER A 154 -1.34 7.55 23.09
N LEU A 155 -1.29 6.50 22.28
CA LEU A 155 -0.06 5.78 21.95
C LEU A 155 0.93 6.62 21.14
N PHE A 156 0.42 7.47 20.23
CA PHE A 156 1.27 8.37 19.45
C PHE A 156 1.70 9.62 20.23
N GLU A 157 0.83 10.20 21.06
CA GLU A 157 1.13 11.40 21.84
C GLU A 157 2.12 11.16 22.97
N GLY A 158 2.12 9.98 23.59
CA GLY A 158 3.06 9.60 24.64
C GLY A 158 4.53 9.45 24.19
N VAL A 159 4.85 9.78 22.94
CA VAL A 159 6.14 9.50 22.27
C VAL A 159 6.80 10.77 21.68
N GLN A 160 6.17 11.95 21.81
CA GLN A 160 6.52 13.20 21.10
C GLN A 160 7.87 13.88 21.42
N ALA A 161 8.86 13.16 21.98
CA ALA A 161 10.23 13.67 21.92
C ALA A 161 10.75 13.51 20.49
N GLU A 162 10.85 14.61 19.74
CA GLU A 162 11.24 14.73 18.31
C GLU A 162 12.49 13.93 17.89
N ARG A 163 13.28 13.49 18.87
CA ARG A 163 14.52 12.73 18.71
C ARG A 163 14.32 11.24 18.41
N PHE A 164 13.15 10.66 18.70
CA PHE A 164 12.97 9.19 18.71
C PHE A 164 12.06 8.64 17.62
N PHE A 165 11.45 9.51 16.83
CA PHE A 165 10.46 9.14 15.82
C PHE A 165 11.12 9.02 14.45
N ILE A 166 11.62 7.81 14.13
CA ILE A 166 12.38 7.52 12.91
C ILE A 166 11.68 6.42 12.10
N GLY A 167 11.74 6.51 10.77
CA GLY A 167 11.33 5.45 9.86
C GLY A 167 9.85 5.04 9.97
N ASN A 168 9.58 3.79 10.34
CA ASN A 168 8.21 3.25 10.38
C ASN A 168 7.34 3.84 11.47
N ALA A 169 7.93 4.23 12.60
CA ALA A 169 7.19 4.93 13.65
C ALA A 169 6.67 6.25 13.08
N ALA A 170 7.60 7.06 12.54
CA ALA A 170 7.34 8.33 11.83
C ALA A 170 6.24 8.23 10.79
N LEU A 171 6.31 7.22 9.94
CA LEU A 171 5.33 7.00 8.91
C LEU A 171 3.93 6.69 9.48
N SER A 172 3.82 5.83 10.49
CA SER A 172 2.52 5.44 11.06
C SER A 172 1.79 6.61 11.74
N TYR A 173 2.53 7.47 12.46
CA TYR A 173 1.93 8.68 13.02
C TYR A 173 1.60 9.71 11.95
N GLY A 174 2.44 9.83 10.92
CA GLY A 174 2.16 10.65 9.76
C GLY A 174 0.85 10.24 9.10
N GLU A 175 0.60 8.94 8.94
CA GLU A 175 -0.63 8.38 8.39
C GLU A 175 -1.84 8.64 9.29
N PHE A 176 -1.68 8.51 10.62
CA PHE A 176 -2.71 8.90 11.58
C PHE A 176 -3.08 10.39 11.45
N LEU A 177 -2.08 11.28 11.46
CA LEU A 177 -2.27 12.73 11.32
C LEU A 177 -2.89 13.09 9.97
N HIS A 178 -2.45 12.42 8.91
CA HIS A 178 -2.96 12.55 7.56
C HIS A 178 -4.44 12.16 7.50
N GLY A 179 -4.80 11.01 8.06
CA GLY A 179 -6.18 10.53 8.15
C GLY A 179 -7.08 11.47 8.95
N MET A 180 -6.54 12.12 9.99
CA MET A 180 -7.21 13.16 10.78
C MET A 180 -7.13 14.57 10.18
N ARG A 181 -6.65 14.70 8.92
CA ARG A 181 -6.49 15.95 8.16
C ARG A 181 -5.59 17.00 8.79
N ARG A 182 -4.70 16.61 9.69
CA ARG A 182 -3.59 17.43 10.20
C ARG A 182 -2.45 17.47 9.17
N PHE A 183 -2.76 17.96 7.97
CA PHE A 183 -1.91 17.83 6.79
C PHE A 183 -0.55 18.52 6.93
N SER A 184 -0.47 19.67 7.61
CA SER A 184 0.80 20.39 7.80
C SER A 184 1.83 19.53 8.54
N THR A 185 1.48 19.03 9.71
CA THR A 185 2.35 18.17 10.53
C THR A 185 2.64 16.84 9.85
N ALA A 186 1.65 16.23 9.19
CA ALA A 186 1.87 14.99 8.44
C ALA A 186 2.86 15.17 7.27
N LYS A 187 2.76 16.29 6.54
CA LYS A 187 3.66 16.64 5.44
C LYS A 187 5.11 16.81 5.92
N GLU A 188 5.32 17.52 7.02
CA GLU A 188 6.64 17.70 7.64
C GLU A 188 7.26 16.34 8.00
N LEU A 189 6.49 15.44 8.61
CA LEU A 189 6.94 14.09 8.94
C LEU A 189 7.33 13.28 7.70
N TYR A 190 6.49 13.27 6.66
CA TYR A 190 6.83 12.52 5.44
C TYR A 190 8.09 13.06 4.76
N GLN A 191 8.23 14.39 4.67
CA GLN A 191 9.42 15.02 4.10
C GLN A 191 10.68 14.69 4.92
N LYS A 192 10.59 14.73 6.26
CA LYS A 192 11.67 14.34 7.16
C LYS A 192 12.10 12.89 6.94
N ILE A 193 11.15 11.94 6.86
CA ILE A 193 11.46 10.51 6.60
C ILE A 193 12.19 10.33 5.26
N ILE A 194 11.71 11.01 4.21
CA ILE A 194 12.31 10.92 2.87
C ILE A 194 13.75 11.48 2.89
N GLN A 195 13.98 12.58 3.59
CA GLN A 195 15.30 13.21 3.72
C GLN A 195 16.26 12.34 4.55
N GLU A 196 15.86 11.93 5.75
CA GLU A 196 16.69 11.11 6.65
C GLU A 196 17.12 9.80 5.99
N THR A 197 16.21 9.14 5.27
CA THR A 197 16.52 7.88 4.57
C THR A 197 17.55 8.07 3.45
N SER A 198 17.68 9.26 2.88
CA SER A 198 18.70 9.57 1.88
C SER A 198 20.10 9.79 2.49
N GLU A 199 20.15 10.06 3.80
CA GLU A 199 21.37 10.39 4.55
C GLU A 199 21.91 9.23 5.40
N VAL A 200 21.06 8.26 5.79
CA VAL A 200 21.47 7.10 6.61
C VAL A 200 22.43 6.18 5.83
N LYS A 201 23.73 6.30 6.11
CA LYS A 201 24.81 5.47 5.54
C LYS A 201 25.34 4.39 6.49
N ASP A 202 24.98 4.43 7.78
CA ASP A 202 25.50 3.50 8.78
C ASP A 202 24.44 2.48 9.23
N PHE A 203 24.46 1.31 8.56
CA PHE A 203 23.62 0.16 8.87
C PHE A 203 24.02 -0.58 10.15
N ARG A 204 25.01 -0.07 10.90
CA ARG A 204 25.52 -0.68 12.14
C ARG A 204 24.78 -0.27 13.39
N ASP A 205 23.98 0.79 13.36
CA ASP A 205 23.13 1.16 14.49
C ASP A 205 21.92 0.20 14.58
N PRO A 206 21.78 -0.60 15.65
CA PRO A 206 20.63 -1.48 15.85
C PRO A 206 19.30 -0.72 15.88
N ASN A 207 19.31 0.58 16.17
CA ASN A 207 18.12 1.43 16.15
C ASN A 207 17.66 1.76 14.73
N ASN A 208 18.57 1.66 13.74
CA ASN A 208 18.30 1.80 12.31
C ASN A 208 17.92 0.48 11.64
N LEU A 209 17.86 -0.64 12.38
CA LEU A 209 17.26 -1.89 11.92
C LEU A 209 15.74 -1.66 11.79
N GLY A 210 15.32 -1.09 10.67
CA GLY A 210 13.90 -0.91 10.38
C GLY A 210 13.19 -2.26 10.35
N ALA A 211 12.01 -2.36 10.97
CA ALA A 211 11.10 -3.45 10.67
C ALA A 211 9.63 -3.01 10.61
N CYS A 212 9.01 -3.68 9.65
CA CYS A 212 7.65 -3.75 9.11
C CYS A 212 7.95 -4.10 7.65
N ASN A 213 8.35 -5.35 7.40
CA ASN A 213 8.58 -5.95 6.09
C ASN A 213 9.56 -5.27 5.09
N MET A 214 10.25 -4.19 5.47
CA MET A 214 10.83 -3.27 4.50
C MET A 214 12.21 -2.74 4.91
N ILE A 215 13.14 -2.72 3.95
CA ILE A 215 14.46 -2.07 4.05
C ILE A 215 14.26 -0.54 4.08
N PRO A 216 15.14 0.30 4.67
CA PRO A 216 14.93 1.75 4.77
C PRO A 216 14.48 2.43 3.47
N GLU A 217 15.05 2.01 2.34
CA GLU A 217 14.69 2.48 1.00
C GLU A 217 13.19 2.31 0.66
N GLU A 218 12.56 1.22 1.12
CA GLU A 218 11.12 1.01 0.97
C GLU A 218 10.29 1.90 1.90
N VAL A 219 10.80 2.23 3.09
CA VAL A 219 10.15 3.19 4.00
C VAL A 219 10.12 4.58 3.35
N SER A 220 11.20 4.97 2.66
CA SER A 220 11.22 6.20 1.86
C SER A 220 10.21 6.18 0.71
N VAL A 221 10.06 5.05 0.00
CA VAL A 221 9.03 4.92 -1.05
C VAL A 221 7.61 5.00 -0.46
N ALA A 222 7.38 4.39 0.70
CA ALA A 222 6.09 4.46 1.38
C ALA A 222 5.76 5.88 1.85
N ALA A 223 6.73 6.58 2.47
CA ALA A 223 6.57 7.98 2.86
C ALA A 223 6.34 8.89 1.65
N ALA A 224 7.03 8.66 0.53
CA ALA A 224 6.76 9.37 -0.72
C ALA A 224 5.34 9.07 -1.24
N CYS A 225 4.88 7.83 -1.18
CA CYS A 225 3.51 7.49 -1.56
C CYS A 225 2.47 8.17 -0.67
N ALA A 226 2.70 8.19 0.64
CA ALA A 226 1.83 8.87 1.61
C ALA A 226 1.82 10.40 1.39
N LEU A 227 2.98 11.00 1.11
CA LEU A 227 3.09 12.42 0.73
C LEU A 227 2.31 12.72 -0.55
N GLY A 228 2.44 11.88 -1.58
CA GLY A 228 1.70 12.05 -2.82
C GLY A 228 0.18 11.95 -2.65
N GLN A 229 -0.29 11.06 -1.77
CA GLN A 229 -1.71 11.01 -1.38
C GLN A 229 -2.13 12.27 -0.61
N LEU A 230 -1.28 12.79 0.27
CA LEU A 230 -1.53 14.01 1.04
C LEU A 230 -1.64 15.24 0.13
N GLU A 231 -0.73 15.40 -0.83
CA GLU A 231 -0.83 16.48 -1.82
C GLU A 231 -2.12 16.38 -2.65
N ALA A 232 -2.56 15.16 -2.99
CA ALA A 232 -3.83 14.96 -3.68
C ALA A 232 -5.02 15.40 -2.82
N HIS A 233 -5.04 15.03 -1.53
CA HIS A 233 -6.09 15.42 -0.59
C HIS A 233 -6.09 16.92 -0.27
N MET A 234 -4.95 17.60 -0.45
CA MET A 234 -4.83 19.06 -0.39
C MET A 234 -5.21 19.77 -1.70
N GLY A 235 -5.46 19.03 -2.79
CA GLY A 235 -5.75 19.58 -4.12
C GLY A 235 -4.52 19.94 -4.96
N ASN A 236 -3.31 19.67 -4.46
CA ASN A 236 -2.04 19.92 -5.15
C ASN A 236 -1.71 18.78 -6.13
N PHE A 237 -2.55 18.61 -7.16
CA PHE A 237 -2.49 17.43 -8.02
C PHE A 237 -1.20 17.30 -8.84
N ASN A 238 -0.53 18.40 -9.18
CA ASN A 238 0.73 18.35 -9.92
C ASN A 238 1.86 17.78 -9.05
N ASP A 239 1.97 18.25 -7.80
CA ASP A 239 2.94 17.75 -6.84
C ASP A 239 2.65 16.28 -6.49
N ALA A 240 1.37 15.93 -6.33
CA ALA A 240 0.92 14.56 -6.13
C ALA A 240 1.34 13.64 -7.29
N GLU A 241 1.11 14.06 -8.54
CA GLU A 241 1.49 13.28 -9.72
C GLU A 241 3.01 13.06 -9.80
N GLU A 242 3.80 14.10 -9.54
CA GLU A 242 5.27 14.01 -9.57
C GLU A 242 5.79 13.03 -8.52
N VAL A 243 5.37 13.20 -7.26
CA VAL A 243 5.83 12.38 -6.14
C VAL A 243 5.38 10.92 -6.30
N LEU A 244 4.11 10.67 -6.66
CA LEU A 244 3.61 9.30 -6.85
C LEU A 244 4.27 8.61 -8.05
N THR A 245 4.56 9.34 -9.13
CA THR A 245 5.27 8.79 -10.30
C THR A 245 6.70 8.41 -9.96
N ALA A 246 7.39 9.24 -9.17
CA ALA A 246 8.73 8.93 -8.67
C ALA A 246 8.72 7.69 -7.75
N ALA A 247 7.74 7.58 -6.85
CA ALA A 247 7.54 6.41 -6.00
C ALA A 247 7.27 5.13 -6.82
N LEU A 248 6.41 5.21 -7.84
CA LEU A 248 6.12 4.12 -8.76
C LEU A 248 7.39 3.62 -9.44
N LYS A 249 8.19 4.52 -10.02
CA LYS A 249 9.43 4.17 -10.72
C LYS A 249 10.40 3.44 -9.80
N LYS A 250 10.63 3.96 -8.58
CA LYS A 250 11.48 3.29 -7.58
C LYS A 250 10.94 1.90 -7.23
N MET A 251 9.63 1.75 -7.17
CA MET A 251 9.00 0.46 -6.86
C MET A 251 9.13 -0.56 -8.00
N GLU A 252 8.97 -0.13 -9.25
CA GLU A 252 9.20 -0.96 -10.43
C GLU A 252 10.66 -1.39 -10.56
N GLU A 253 11.61 -0.48 -10.30
CA GLU A 253 13.05 -0.78 -10.32
C GLU A 253 13.43 -1.85 -9.29
N ARG A 254 12.75 -1.84 -8.14
CA ARG A 254 13.09 -2.70 -7.01
C ARG A 254 12.44 -4.07 -7.06
N PHE A 255 11.13 -4.12 -7.32
CA PHE A 255 10.37 -5.37 -7.29
C PHE A 255 10.04 -5.91 -8.69
N GLY A 256 10.26 -5.10 -9.73
CA GLY A 256 9.83 -5.37 -11.09
C GLY A 256 8.43 -4.85 -11.39
N PRO A 257 8.12 -4.57 -12.67
CA PRO A 257 6.86 -3.94 -13.11
C PRO A 257 5.61 -4.84 -13.01
N HIS A 258 5.77 -6.08 -12.54
CA HIS A 258 4.70 -7.06 -12.37
C HIS A 258 4.41 -7.39 -10.90
N HIS A 259 5.06 -6.72 -9.96
CA HIS A 259 4.92 -7.01 -8.54
C HIS A 259 3.61 -6.42 -7.97
N PRO A 260 2.91 -7.11 -7.04
CA PRO A 260 1.67 -6.59 -6.44
C PRO A 260 1.80 -5.22 -5.77
N LYS A 261 2.96 -4.90 -5.16
CA LYS A 261 3.23 -3.55 -4.60
C LYS A 261 3.17 -2.44 -5.66
N VAL A 262 3.50 -2.73 -6.92
CA VAL A 262 3.32 -1.77 -8.04
C VAL A 262 1.83 -1.50 -8.25
N GLY A 263 0.97 -2.52 -8.14
CA GLY A 263 -0.48 -2.37 -8.19
C GLY A 263 -1.05 -1.47 -7.08
N VAL A 264 -0.46 -1.49 -5.88
CA VAL A 264 -0.84 -0.60 -4.77
C VAL A 264 -0.54 0.86 -5.14
N ILE A 265 0.68 1.16 -5.59
CA ILE A 265 1.05 2.54 -5.99
C ILE A 265 0.19 3.04 -7.16
N LEU A 266 -0.10 2.17 -8.14
CA LEU A 266 -1.00 2.50 -9.25
C LEU A 266 -2.42 2.83 -8.77
N THR A 267 -2.89 2.16 -7.71
CA THR A 267 -4.18 2.48 -7.09
C THR A 267 -4.16 3.88 -6.48
N CYS A 268 -3.07 4.27 -5.80
CA CYS A 268 -2.91 5.64 -5.27
C CYS A 268 -2.94 6.69 -6.39
N ILE A 269 -2.22 6.46 -7.50
CA ILE A 269 -2.21 7.36 -8.66
C ILE A 269 -3.60 7.45 -9.30
N ALA A 270 -4.30 6.32 -9.43
CA ALA A 270 -5.65 6.28 -9.99
C ALA A 270 -6.65 7.06 -9.12
N LEU A 271 -6.57 6.91 -7.79
CA LEU A 271 -7.39 7.67 -6.84
C LEU A 271 -7.08 9.17 -6.88
N MET A 272 -5.80 9.55 -7.05
CA MET A 272 -5.40 10.95 -7.25
C MET A 272 -6.05 11.54 -8.51
N TYR A 273 -5.97 10.85 -9.66
CA TYR A 273 -6.62 11.32 -10.89
C TYR A 273 -8.14 11.39 -10.77
N ARG A 274 -8.75 10.48 -10.00
CA ARG A 274 -10.19 10.52 -9.69
C ARG A 274 -10.56 11.75 -8.88
N LEU A 275 -9.79 12.06 -7.84
CA LEU A 275 -10.00 13.25 -7.02
C LEU A 275 -9.80 14.53 -7.86
N LYS A 276 -8.77 14.56 -8.71
CA LYS A 276 -8.52 15.63 -9.68
C LYS A 276 -9.70 15.83 -10.63
N ALA A 277 -10.19 14.75 -11.25
CA ALA A 277 -11.32 14.80 -12.16
C ALA A 277 -12.58 15.36 -11.47
N ARG A 278 -12.82 14.99 -10.21
CA ARG A 278 -13.95 15.47 -9.42
C ARG A 278 -13.82 16.96 -9.08
N MET A 279 -12.65 17.41 -8.62
CA MET A 279 -12.43 18.80 -8.18
C MET A 279 -12.31 19.78 -9.36
N GLU A 280 -11.57 19.41 -10.41
CA GLU A 280 -11.34 20.25 -11.58
C GLU A 280 -12.43 20.10 -12.66
N ARG A 281 -13.42 19.20 -12.47
CA ARG A 281 -14.40 18.80 -13.50
C ARG A 281 -13.72 18.41 -14.82
N SER A 282 -12.60 17.72 -14.73
CA SER A 282 -11.74 17.35 -15.86
C SER A 282 -11.97 15.92 -16.33
N SER A 283 -11.71 15.65 -17.61
CA SER A 283 -11.79 14.32 -18.21
C SER A 283 -10.52 13.47 -17.98
N SER A 284 -10.00 13.41 -16.74
CA SER A 284 -8.91 12.48 -16.37
C SER A 284 -9.38 11.02 -16.26
N LEU A 285 -10.67 10.77 -16.53
CA LEU A 285 -11.35 9.50 -16.35
C LEU A 285 -10.76 8.32 -17.17
N LEU A 286 -10.21 8.57 -18.35
CA LEU A 286 -9.54 7.53 -19.15
C LEU A 286 -8.21 7.08 -18.52
N ILE A 287 -7.53 7.99 -17.82
CA ILE A 287 -6.24 7.72 -17.20
C ILE A 287 -6.45 6.88 -15.95
N GLU A 288 -7.38 7.28 -15.07
CA GLU A 288 -7.69 6.49 -13.86
C GLU A 288 -8.17 5.08 -14.19
N GLU A 289 -8.98 4.89 -15.24
CA GLU A 289 -9.48 3.56 -15.60
C GLU A 289 -8.36 2.62 -16.04
N GLY A 290 -7.47 3.09 -16.91
CA GLY A 290 -6.32 2.31 -17.35
C GLY A 290 -5.41 1.92 -16.17
N LEU A 291 -5.26 2.82 -15.20
CA LEU A 291 -4.49 2.58 -13.99
C LEU A 291 -5.17 1.56 -13.07
N PHE A 292 -6.48 1.67 -12.83
CA PHE A 292 -7.22 0.69 -12.02
C PHE A 292 -7.22 -0.70 -12.66
N ARG A 293 -7.40 -0.80 -13.98
CA ARG A 293 -7.34 -2.09 -14.68
C ARG A 293 -5.99 -2.76 -14.46
N ARG A 294 -4.90 -2.00 -14.66
CA ARG A 294 -3.55 -2.51 -14.41
C ARG A 294 -3.31 -2.86 -12.94
N ALA A 295 -3.81 -2.05 -12.01
CA ALA A 295 -3.70 -2.32 -10.59
C ALA A 295 -4.38 -3.64 -10.21
N ILE A 296 -5.63 -3.85 -10.65
CA ILE A 296 -6.41 -5.08 -10.40
C ILE A 296 -5.69 -6.33 -10.94
N GLU A 297 -5.11 -6.24 -12.14
CA GLU A 297 -4.28 -7.31 -12.73
C GLU A 297 -3.08 -7.65 -11.84
N LEU A 298 -2.32 -6.64 -11.41
CA LEU A 298 -1.11 -6.82 -10.60
C LEU A 298 -1.41 -7.29 -9.17
N LEU A 299 -2.53 -6.85 -8.62
CA LEU A 299 -3.05 -7.29 -7.33
C LEU A 299 -3.61 -8.72 -7.38
N LYS A 300 -3.72 -9.31 -8.58
CA LYS A 300 -4.26 -10.65 -8.85
C LYS A 300 -5.69 -10.85 -8.34
N ALA A 301 -6.52 -9.82 -8.46
CA ALA A 301 -7.86 -9.84 -7.88
C ALA A 301 -8.70 -11.04 -8.40
N PRO A 302 -9.38 -11.79 -7.52
CA PRO A 302 -10.11 -13.01 -7.89
C PRO A 302 -11.37 -12.70 -8.70
N PRO A 303 -11.83 -13.53 -9.65
CA PRO A 303 -13.08 -13.29 -10.39
C PRO A 303 -14.27 -12.95 -9.46
N LEU A 304 -15.19 -12.08 -9.90
CA LEU A 304 -16.34 -11.64 -9.08
C LEU A 304 -17.28 -12.78 -8.66
N GLU A 305 -17.29 -13.86 -9.43
CA GLU A 305 -18.19 -15.03 -9.30
C GLU A 305 -17.63 -16.13 -8.40
N ALA A 306 -16.41 -15.97 -7.89
CA ALA A 306 -15.81 -16.97 -7.00
C ALA A 306 -16.49 -16.93 -5.61
N ASP A 307 -17.29 -17.95 -5.31
CA ASP A 307 -18.00 -18.11 -4.04
C ASP A 307 -17.01 -18.19 -2.85
N GLY A 308 -17.26 -17.45 -1.77
CA GLY A 308 -16.40 -17.39 -0.57
C GLY A 308 -15.06 -16.64 -0.70
N ALA A 309 -14.73 -16.07 -1.87
CA ALA A 309 -13.37 -15.60 -2.20
C ALA A 309 -12.92 -14.27 -1.57
N CYS A 310 -13.72 -13.64 -0.70
CA CYS A 310 -13.36 -12.35 -0.10
C CYS A 310 -12.56 -12.52 1.21
N GLU A 311 -12.75 -13.63 1.92
CA GLU A 311 -12.28 -13.77 3.30
C GLU A 311 -10.77 -14.02 3.41
N ASN A 312 -10.16 -14.65 2.40
CA ASN A 312 -8.76 -15.11 2.44
C ASN A 312 -7.84 -14.40 1.42
N PHE A 313 -8.21 -13.22 0.93
CA PHE A 313 -7.40 -12.49 -0.06
C PHE A 313 -6.63 -11.32 0.55
N GLN A 314 -5.30 -11.31 0.37
CA GLN A 314 -4.46 -10.17 0.76
C GLN A 314 -4.80 -8.93 -0.07
N ARG A 315 -4.69 -7.74 0.53
CA ARG A 315 -4.92 -6.45 -0.16
C ARG A 315 -6.37 -6.25 -0.62
N LYS A 316 -7.33 -6.93 0.02
CA LYS A 316 -8.75 -6.83 -0.34
C LYS A 316 -9.29 -5.39 -0.26
N ASP A 317 -8.78 -4.56 0.65
CA ASP A 317 -9.13 -3.13 0.74
C ASP A 317 -8.77 -2.36 -0.54
N ILE A 318 -7.54 -2.58 -1.03
CA ILE A 318 -7.01 -1.90 -2.22
C ILE A 318 -7.77 -2.38 -3.47
N ILE A 319 -8.07 -3.68 -3.53
CA ILE A 319 -8.86 -4.25 -4.62
C ILE A 319 -10.30 -3.74 -4.59
N ALA A 320 -10.89 -3.61 -3.40
CA ALA A 320 -12.23 -3.03 -3.21
C ALA A 320 -12.28 -1.60 -3.77
N LEU A 321 -11.32 -0.75 -3.39
CA LEU A 321 -11.19 0.61 -3.93
C LEU A 321 -11.05 0.60 -5.45
N ALA A 322 -10.11 -0.20 -5.97
CA ALA A 322 -9.83 -0.25 -7.40
C ALA A 322 -11.03 -0.73 -8.23
N ARG A 323 -11.78 -1.73 -7.72
CA ARG A 323 -12.97 -2.28 -8.37
C ARG A 323 -14.10 -1.28 -8.44
N VAL A 324 -14.47 -0.67 -7.32
CA VAL A 324 -15.63 0.23 -7.27
C VAL A 324 -15.33 1.51 -8.04
N ALA A 325 -14.10 2.03 -7.93
CA ALA A 325 -13.69 3.20 -8.68
C ALA A 325 -13.70 2.94 -10.19
N SER A 326 -13.15 1.80 -10.66
CA SER A 326 -13.18 1.40 -12.07
C SER A 326 -14.60 1.19 -12.61
N PHE A 327 -15.48 0.61 -11.79
CA PHE A 327 -16.85 0.32 -12.21
C PHE A 327 -17.72 1.57 -12.38
N THR A 328 -17.52 2.60 -11.54
CA THR A 328 -18.24 3.89 -11.65
C THR A 328 -18.08 4.50 -13.06
N TYR A 329 -16.92 4.28 -13.69
CA TYR A 329 -16.59 4.80 -15.01
C TYR A 329 -17.21 4.02 -16.18
N ILE A 330 -17.24 2.68 -16.12
CA ILE A 330 -17.86 1.83 -17.15
C ILE A 330 -19.35 2.21 -17.33
N TYR A 331 -19.99 2.58 -16.21
CA TYR A 331 -21.37 3.07 -16.21
C TYR A 331 -21.55 4.36 -17.02
N VAL A 332 -20.70 5.37 -16.80
CA VAL A 332 -20.85 6.70 -17.42
C VAL A 332 -20.55 6.68 -18.92
N LEU A 333 -19.47 6.03 -19.38
CA LEU A 333 -19.11 6.06 -20.81
C LEU A 333 -19.97 5.17 -21.71
N LYS A 334 -20.42 4.01 -21.21
CA LYS A 334 -21.23 3.11 -22.04
C LYS A 334 -22.71 3.49 -22.05
N LEU A 335 -23.19 4.32 -21.13
CA LEU A 335 -24.49 4.99 -21.26
C LEU A 335 -24.48 6.01 -22.41
N VAL A 336 -23.37 6.70 -22.62
CA VAL A 336 -23.22 7.71 -23.68
C VAL A 336 -23.05 7.06 -25.07
N ASN A 337 -22.32 5.95 -25.17
CA ASN A 337 -22.07 5.26 -26.44
C ASN A 337 -23.10 4.17 -26.81
N GLY A 338 -24.04 3.83 -25.91
CA GLY A 338 -25.04 2.77 -26.09
C GLY A 338 -26.33 3.21 -26.78
N CYS A 339 -26.45 4.48 -27.18
CA CYS A 339 -27.65 5.03 -27.81
C CYS A 339 -27.84 4.61 -29.28
N GLU A 340 -26.94 3.79 -29.85
CA GLU A 340 -27.00 3.35 -31.26
C GLU A 340 -27.63 1.94 -31.44
N GLY A 341 -27.89 1.20 -30.35
CA GLY A 341 -28.57 -0.10 -30.36
C GLY A 341 -30.06 0.01 -30.00
N GLY A 342 -30.89 -0.91 -30.52
CA GLY A 342 -32.33 -0.93 -30.27
C GLY A 342 -32.67 -0.88 -28.77
N TYR A 343 -33.68 -0.08 -28.41
CA TYR A 343 -34.02 0.27 -27.02
C TYR A 343 -34.12 -0.94 -26.06
N ALA A 344 -34.63 -2.08 -26.53
CA ALA A 344 -34.76 -3.30 -25.73
C ALA A 344 -33.40 -3.98 -25.41
N GLU A 345 -32.47 -4.03 -26.36
CA GLU A 345 -31.13 -4.58 -26.13
C GLU A 345 -30.36 -3.67 -25.16
N THR A 346 -30.51 -2.36 -25.31
CA THR A 346 -29.93 -1.36 -24.40
C THR A 346 -30.46 -1.52 -22.98
N LEU A 347 -31.76 -1.80 -22.81
CA LEU A 347 -32.38 -2.10 -21.51
C LEU A 347 -31.87 -3.40 -20.87
N CYS A 348 -31.78 -4.49 -21.64
CA CYS A 348 -31.23 -5.76 -21.14
C CYS A 348 -29.75 -5.62 -20.70
N VAL A 349 -28.96 -4.91 -21.49
CA VAL A 349 -27.56 -4.59 -21.18
C VAL A 349 -27.46 -3.70 -19.93
N GLN A 350 -28.34 -2.71 -19.75
CA GLN A 350 -28.39 -1.88 -18.55
C GLN A 350 -28.76 -2.69 -17.29
N GLN A 351 -29.73 -3.61 -17.39
CA GLN A 351 -30.13 -4.46 -16.28
C GLN A 351 -29.02 -5.43 -15.87
N SER A 352 -28.38 -6.10 -16.85
CA SER A 352 -27.24 -6.99 -16.59
C SER A 352 -26.07 -6.25 -15.94
N ARG A 353 -25.78 -5.02 -16.38
CA ARG A 353 -24.71 -4.19 -15.81
C ARG A 353 -25.06 -3.67 -14.42
N LYS A 354 -26.34 -3.41 -14.13
CA LYS A 354 -26.80 -3.05 -12.80
C LYS A 354 -26.56 -4.18 -11.81
N ALA A 355 -26.91 -5.40 -12.21
CA ALA A 355 -26.62 -6.58 -11.41
C ALA A 355 -25.11 -6.79 -11.20
N GLU A 356 -24.28 -6.59 -12.23
CA GLU A 356 -22.82 -6.69 -12.12
C GLU A 356 -22.24 -5.62 -11.17
N GLY A 357 -22.76 -4.39 -11.23
CA GLY A 357 -22.37 -3.31 -10.34
C GLY A 357 -22.73 -3.51 -8.89
N GLU A 358 -23.94 -4.01 -8.65
CA GLU A 358 -24.40 -4.38 -7.31
C GLU A 358 -23.55 -5.52 -6.74
N ARG A 359 -23.23 -6.54 -7.54
CA ARG A 359 -22.31 -7.63 -7.12
C ARG A 359 -20.92 -7.11 -6.79
N LEU A 360 -20.37 -6.23 -7.61
CA LEU A 360 -19.06 -5.64 -7.39
C LEU A 360 -19.05 -4.77 -6.12
N LYS A 361 -20.10 -3.98 -5.90
CA LYS A 361 -20.27 -3.19 -4.69
C LYS A 361 -20.34 -4.09 -3.45
N GLN A 362 -21.17 -5.13 -3.47
CA GLN A 362 -21.27 -6.09 -2.36
C GLN A 362 -19.94 -6.81 -2.09
N TRP A 363 -19.22 -7.19 -3.15
CA TRP A 363 -17.89 -7.80 -3.00
C TRP A 363 -16.91 -6.83 -2.33
N ALA A 364 -16.91 -5.57 -2.77
CA ALA A 364 -16.02 -4.55 -2.25
C ALA A 364 -16.35 -4.16 -0.80
N GLU A 365 -17.64 -4.06 -0.45
CA GLU A 365 -18.10 -3.81 0.92
C GLU A 365 -17.72 -4.96 1.87
N ARG A 366 -17.84 -6.22 1.43
CA ARG A 366 -17.34 -7.37 2.20
C ARG A 366 -15.81 -7.39 2.33
N GLY A 367 -15.12 -6.89 1.31
CA GLY A 367 -13.67 -6.84 1.25
C GLY A 367 -13.05 -5.66 1.99
N TRP A 368 -13.86 -4.70 2.38
CA TRP A 368 -13.45 -3.49 3.05
C TRP A 368 -13.27 -3.73 4.55
N GLY A 369 -12.02 -3.79 4.98
CA GLY A 369 -11.60 -4.03 6.36
C GLY A 369 -11.09 -2.78 7.08
N ASN A 370 -11.57 -1.59 6.71
CA ASN A 370 -11.34 -0.37 7.48
C ASN A 370 -12.50 -0.16 8.45
N HIS A 371 -12.20 -0.04 9.75
CA HIS A 371 -13.20 -0.07 10.82
C HIS A 371 -13.70 1.31 11.24
N TRP A 372 -13.07 2.41 10.82
CA TRP A 372 -13.46 3.77 11.20
C TRP A 372 -13.94 4.63 10.02
N MET A 373 -13.96 4.07 8.81
CA MET A 373 -14.50 4.67 7.60
C MET A 373 -15.16 3.61 6.71
N SER A 374 -16.34 3.89 6.17
CA SER A 374 -16.99 3.03 5.18
C SER A 374 -16.36 3.18 3.79
N LEU A 375 -16.51 2.16 2.93
CA LEU A 375 -16.03 2.22 1.55
C LEU A 375 -16.65 3.38 0.76
N GLY A 376 -17.91 3.73 1.05
CA GLY A 376 -18.57 4.88 0.44
C GLY A 376 -17.89 6.20 0.82
N GLU A 377 -17.63 6.41 2.10
CA GLU A 377 -16.91 7.59 2.60
C GLU A 377 -15.49 7.69 2.01
N ALA A 378 -14.79 6.56 1.88
CA ALA A 378 -13.45 6.51 1.30
C ALA A 378 -13.42 6.90 -0.19
N LEU A 379 -14.49 6.60 -0.93
CA LEU A 379 -14.61 6.90 -2.37
C LEU A 379 -15.23 8.27 -2.66
N GLU A 380 -16.07 8.77 -1.76
CA GLU A 380 -16.80 10.03 -1.91
C GLU A 380 -16.20 11.18 -1.08
N LEU A 381 -14.87 11.29 -1.03
CA LEU A 381 -14.15 12.34 -0.29
C LEU A 381 -14.71 13.75 -0.56
N SER A 382 -15.28 14.35 0.49
CA SER A 382 -15.72 15.74 0.51
C SER A 382 -14.66 16.60 1.21
N GLU A 383 -14.54 17.86 0.81
CA GLU A 383 -13.74 18.84 1.55
C GLU A 383 -14.20 18.98 3.01
N SER A 384 -15.45 18.64 3.32
CA SER A 384 -16.01 18.68 4.67
C SER A 384 -15.82 17.39 5.48
N SER A 385 -15.31 16.31 4.87
CA SER A 385 -15.14 15.04 5.58
C SER A 385 -14.12 15.25 6.72
N PRO A 386 -14.43 14.83 7.96
CA PRO A 386 -13.52 15.02 9.08
C PRO A 386 -12.24 14.19 8.94
N ARG A 387 -12.27 13.20 8.04
CA ARG A 387 -11.27 12.14 7.91
C ARG A 387 -11.06 11.80 6.44
N VAL A 388 -9.89 11.27 6.11
CA VAL A 388 -9.53 10.79 4.77
C VAL A 388 -8.82 9.43 4.87
N PRO A 389 -9.04 8.51 3.92
CA PRO A 389 -8.35 7.22 3.91
C PRO A 389 -6.91 7.43 3.46
N VAL A 390 -6.00 6.64 4.02
CA VAL A 390 -4.60 6.62 3.61
C VAL A 390 -4.22 5.19 3.23
N ILE A 391 -3.76 4.99 1.99
CA ILE A 391 -3.22 3.69 1.60
C ILE A 391 -1.81 3.56 2.19
N ASP A 392 -1.68 2.70 3.19
CA ASP A 392 -0.38 2.27 3.72
C ASP A 392 0.19 1.18 2.79
N THR A 393 1.27 1.53 2.10
CA THR A 393 1.92 0.63 1.12
C THR A 393 2.78 -0.47 1.75
N ARG A 394 3.04 -0.39 3.06
CA ARG A 394 3.82 -1.36 3.83
C ARG A 394 2.99 -2.60 4.09
N ILE A 395 1.79 -2.41 4.63
CA ILE A 395 0.81 -3.48 4.90
C ILE A 395 -0.19 -3.66 3.75
N CYS A 396 -0.12 -2.79 2.73
CA CYS A 396 -0.98 -2.80 1.55
C CYS A 396 -2.48 -2.76 1.91
N ARG A 397 -2.85 -1.88 2.86
CA ARG A 397 -4.22 -1.68 3.34
C ARG A 397 -4.59 -0.21 3.31
N ALA A 398 -5.88 0.06 3.28
CA ALA A 398 -6.41 1.40 3.49
C ALA A 398 -6.60 1.60 5.00
N VAL A 399 -5.77 2.47 5.57
CA VAL A 399 -5.77 2.83 6.99
C VAL A 399 -6.63 4.05 7.21
#